data_AF-A0A834U7K6-F1
#
_entry.id   AF-A0A834U7K6-F1
#
_cell.length_a   1.000
_cell.length_b   1.000
_cell.length_c   1.000
_cell.angle_alpha   90.00
_cell.angle_beta   90.00
_cell.angle_gamma   90.00
#
_symmetry.space_group_name_H-M   'P 1'
#
loop_
_entity.id
_entity.type
_entity.pdbx_description
1 polymer ?
#
loop_
_entity_poly.entity_id
_entity_poly.type
_entity_poly.pdbx_seq_one_letter_code
_entity_poly.pdbx_strand_id
1 'polypeptide(L)'
;MVLNEVGKFLLELEKAELEAPAGVASAQTYAQLLAMYLYQNDLCNAKCLWKRIPSNLKDANSELGRIWAVGKHMWQRDWPAVHVALNADWSEDVSGIMTALKDSSWTILSDSVREQAMTLISKAYSSLGLTVLASMTGLALEEAQQAAMERGWSIDGTMVQPVKIDKEQSTFTNEICLTEDQLKKLTQFVSFLEN
;
A
#
# COMPACT_ATOMS: atom_id res chain seq x y z
N MET A 1 17.46 -7.39 -0.69
CA MET A 1 17.89 -8.69 -1.25
C MET A 1 16.69 -9.58 -1.60
N VAL A 2 15.65 -9.62 -0.76
CA VAL A 2 14.41 -10.42 -0.96
C VAL A 2 13.62 -10.08 -2.24
N LEU A 3 13.50 -8.81 -2.63
CA LEU A 3 12.71 -8.40 -3.80
C LEU A 3 13.21 -8.97 -5.15
N ASN A 4 14.53 -9.17 -5.31
CA ASN A 4 15.09 -9.74 -6.54
C ASN A 4 14.78 -11.23 -6.69
N GLU A 5 14.63 -11.96 -5.58
CA GLU A 5 14.24 -13.36 -5.61
C GLU A 5 12.75 -13.52 -5.90
N VAL A 6 11.91 -12.63 -5.35
CA VAL A 6 10.48 -12.55 -5.67
C VAL A 6 10.26 -12.27 -7.16
N GLY A 7 11.02 -11.34 -7.74
CA GLY A 7 10.92 -11.05 -9.18
C GLY A 7 11.32 -12.22 -10.08
N LYS A 8 12.40 -12.95 -9.72
CA LYS A 8 12.80 -14.17 -10.42
C LYS A 8 11.75 -15.28 -10.31
N PHE A 9 11.21 -15.49 -9.12
CA PHE A 9 10.18 -16.49 -8.88
C PHE A 9 8.90 -16.19 -9.65
N LEU A 10 8.50 -14.92 -9.75
CA LEU A 10 7.37 -14.51 -10.60
C LEU A 10 7.61 -14.87 -12.08
N LEU A 11 8.80 -14.55 -12.61
CA LEU A 11 9.15 -14.85 -14.00
C LEU A 11 9.15 -16.36 -14.29
N GLU A 12 9.59 -17.18 -13.35
CA GLU A 12 9.53 -18.63 -13.48
C GLU A 12 8.08 -19.14 -13.51
N LEU A 13 7.20 -18.60 -12.68
CA LEU A 13 5.78 -18.93 -12.69
C LEU A 13 5.08 -18.45 -13.97
N GLU A 14 5.41 -17.26 -14.48
CA GLU A 14 4.90 -16.76 -15.77
C GLU A 14 5.36 -17.64 -16.92
N LYS A 15 6.63 -18.05 -16.92
CA LYS A 15 7.17 -18.98 -17.90
C LYS A 15 6.48 -20.33 -17.84
N ALA A 16 6.27 -20.88 -16.64
CA ALA A 16 5.55 -22.12 -16.43
C ALA A 16 4.08 -22.05 -16.90
N GLU A 17 3.46 -20.87 -16.81
CA GLU A 17 2.12 -20.65 -17.35
C GLU A 17 2.11 -20.64 -18.89
N LEU A 18 3.11 -20.02 -19.52
CA LEU A 18 3.24 -19.96 -20.98
C LEU A 18 3.67 -21.29 -21.62
N GLU A 19 4.50 -22.08 -20.93
CA GLU A 19 4.99 -23.38 -21.38
C GLU A 19 3.99 -24.52 -21.07
N ALA A 20 2.81 -24.21 -20.52
CA ALA A 20 1.81 -25.20 -20.16
C ALA A 20 1.33 -25.98 -21.41
N PRO A 21 1.44 -27.33 -21.43
CA PRO A 21 1.27 -28.14 -22.63
C PRO A 21 -0.15 -28.16 -23.21
N ALA A 22 -1.14 -27.70 -22.45
CA ALA A 22 -2.55 -27.62 -22.86
C ALA A 22 -3.05 -26.17 -23.04
N GLY A 23 -2.17 -25.17 -22.94
CA GLY A 23 -2.55 -23.75 -22.94
C GLY A 23 -3.29 -23.29 -21.67
N VAL A 24 -3.41 -24.17 -20.67
CA VAL A 24 -3.99 -23.89 -19.35
C VAL A 24 -3.06 -24.48 -18.29
N ALA A 25 -2.59 -23.63 -17.37
CA ALA A 25 -1.71 -24.05 -16.28
C ALA A 25 -2.48 -24.74 -15.15
N SER A 26 -1.75 -25.29 -14.18
CA SER A 26 -2.35 -25.90 -13.00
C SER A 26 -3.02 -24.84 -12.10
N ALA A 27 -4.05 -25.25 -11.35
CA ALA A 27 -4.73 -24.36 -10.40
C ALA A 27 -3.78 -23.81 -9.32
N GLN A 28 -2.76 -24.58 -8.93
CA GLN A 28 -1.73 -24.18 -7.97
C GLN A 28 -0.85 -23.06 -8.54
N THR A 29 -0.40 -23.19 -9.79
CA THR A 29 0.39 -22.16 -10.48
C THR A 29 -0.38 -20.85 -10.56
N TYR A 30 -1.69 -20.90 -10.89
CA TYR A 30 -2.53 -19.71 -10.91
C TYR A 30 -2.71 -19.07 -9.52
N ALA A 31 -2.84 -19.88 -8.46
CA ALA A 31 -2.97 -19.38 -7.10
C ALA A 31 -1.68 -18.67 -6.64
N GLN A 32 -0.52 -19.28 -6.89
CA GLN A 32 0.79 -18.70 -6.57
C GLN A 32 1.04 -17.41 -7.36
N LEU A 33 0.76 -17.41 -8.66
CA LEU A 33 0.98 -16.25 -9.53
C LEU A 33 0.04 -15.08 -9.15
N LEU A 34 -1.22 -15.39 -8.80
CA LEU A 34 -2.15 -14.38 -8.29
C LEU A 34 -1.68 -13.79 -6.96
N ALA A 35 -1.26 -14.62 -6.00
CA ALA A 35 -0.75 -14.17 -4.72
C ALA A 35 0.51 -13.30 -4.86
N MET A 36 1.40 -13.66 -5.80
CA MET A 36 2.60 -12.87 -6.11
C MET A 36 2.28 -11.49 -6.68
N TYR A 37 1.30 -11.39 -7.60
CA TYR A 37 0.87 -10.09 -8.10
C TYR A 37 0.25 -9.23 -6.99
N LEU A 38 -0.52 -9.83 -6.08
CA LEU A 38 -1.06 -9.10 -4.93
C LEU A 38 0.07 -8.62 -4.00
N TYR A 39 1.12 -9.42 -3.79
CA TYR A 39 2.27 -9.04 -2.98
C TYR A 39 3.06 -7.87 -3.60
N GLN A 40 3.22 -7.86 -4.93
CA GLN A 40 3.85 -6.73 -5.66
C GLN A 40 2.94 -5.51 -5.79
N ASN A 41 1.71 -5.57 -5.26
CA ASN A 41 0.69 -4.54 -5.41
C ASN A 41 0.32 -4.25 -6.88
N ASP A 42 0.54 -5.20 -7.79
CA ASP A 42 0.16 -5.11 -9.20
C ASP A 42 -1.25 -5.67 -9.40
N LEU A 43 -2.22 -4.88 -8.95
CA LEU A 43 -3.62 -5.27 -9.01
C LEU A 43 -4.15 -5.36 -10.46
N CYS A 44 -3.53 -4.64 -11.39
CA CYS A 44 -3.91 -4.64 -12.80
C CYS A 44 -3.61 -6.00 -13.43
N ASN A 45 -2.39 -6.50 -13.26
CA ASN A 45 -2.00 -7.81 -13.77
C ASN A 45 -2.76 -8.94 -13.06
N ALA A 46 -3.00 -8.82 -11.75
CA ALA A 46 -3.87 -9.74 -11.02
C ALA A 46 -5.29 -9.83 -11.62
N LYS A 47 -5.89 -8.70 -12.01
CA LYS A 47 -7.22 -8.66 -12.64
C LYS A 47 -7.22 -9.28 -14.03
N CYS A 48 -6.20 -9.00 -14.82
CA CYS A 48 -6.04 -9.59 -16.15
C CYS A 48 -5.88 -11.11 -16.06
N LEU A 49 -5.07 -11.59 -15.11
CA LEU A 49 -4.92 -13.02 -14.82
C LEU A 49 -6.27 -13.64 -14.43
N TRP A 50 -7.00 -13.04 -13.49
CA TRP A 50 -8.30 -13.56 -13.04
C TRP A 50 -9.30 -13.69 -14.19
N LYS A 51 -9.27 -12.79 -15.17
CA LYS A 51 -10.12 -12.88 -16.38
C LYS A 51 -9.70 -14.00 -17.32
N ARG A 52 -8.39 -14.30 -17.42
CA ARG A 52 -7.83 -15.36 -18.28
C ARG A 52 -8.13 -16.76 -17.76
N ILE A 53 -8.25 -16.93 -16.44
CA ILE A 53 -8.52 -18.24 -15.83
C ILE A 53 -9.93 -18.73 -16.22
N PRO A 54 -10.07 -19.94 -16.79
CA PRO A 54 -11.36 -20.48 -17.20
C PRO A 54 -12.25 -20.82 -15.99
N SER A 55 -13.57 -20.77 -16.17
CA SER A 55 -14.55 -20.91 -15.07
C SER A 55 -14.48 -22.27 -14.37
N ASN A 56 -14.19 -23.34 -15.11
CA ASN A 56 -14.01 -24.68 -14.55
C ASN A 56 -12.95 -24.74 -13.43
N LEU A 57 -11.86 -23.97 -13.54
CA LEU A 57 -10.83 -23.90 -12.50
C LEU A 57 -11.23 -23.03 -11.31
N LYS A 58 -12.05 -22.00 -11.55
CA LYS A 58 -12.59 -21.14 -10.48
C LYS A 58 -13.57 -21.90 -9.59
N ASP A 59 -14.40 -22.73 -10.20
CA ASP A 59 -15.38 -23.54 -9.47
C ASP A 59 -14.71 -24.73 -8.77
N ALA A 60 -13.67 -25.32 -9.38
CA ALA A 60 -12.93 -26.43 -8.80
C ALA A 60 -12.06 -26.01 -7.59
N ASN A 61 -11.54 -24.78 -7.58
CA ASN A 61 -10.66 -24.31 -6.51
C ASN A 61 -11.21 -23.06 -5.80
N SER A 62 -11.88 -23.30 -4.67
CA SER A 62 -12.41 -22.22 -3.81
C SER A 62 -11.32 -21.31 -3.22
N GLU A 63 -10.07 -21.77 -3.12
CA GLU A 63 -8.93 -20.98 -2.62
C GLU A 63 -8.62 -19.81 -3.57
N LEU A 64 -8.64 -20.06 -4.87
CA LEU A 64 -8.40 -19.04 -5.89
C LEU A 64 -9.41 -17.87 -5.77
N GLY A 65 -10.67 -18.21 -5.49
CA GLY A 65 -11.72 -17.22 -5.21
C GLY A 65 -11.46 -16.40 -3.94
N ARG A 66 -10.92 -17.02 -2.88
CA ARG A 66 -10.52 -16.31 -1.65
C ARG A 66 -9.34 -15.37 -1.90
N ILE A 67 -8.32 -15.80 -2.64
CA ILE A 67 -7.18 -14.95 -3.02
C ILE A 67 -7.68 -13.74 -3.82
N TRP A 68 -8.58 -13.96 -4.78
CA TRP A 68 -9.19 -12.86 -5.54
C TRP A 68 -10.07 -11.95 -4.66
N ALA A 69 -10.72 -12.47 -3.62
CA ALA A 69 -11.45 -11.66 -2.65
C ALA A 69 -10.53 -10.67 -1.93
N VAL A 70 -9.34 -11.12 -1.48
CA VAL A 70 -8.30 -10.25 -0.93
C VAL A 70 -7.94 -9.14 -1.93
N GLY A 71 -7.69 -9.51 -3.19
CA GLY A 71 -7.39 -8.55 -4.26
C GLY A 71 -8.48 -7.50 -4.49
N LYS A 72 -9.76 -7.88 -4.37
CA LYS A 72 -10.89 -6.93 -4.46
C LYS A 72 -10.88 -5.92 -3.31
N HIS A 73 -10.60 -6.36 -2.08
CA HIS A 73 -10.50 -5.46 -0.93
C HIS A 73 -9.27 -4.53 -1.06
N MET A 74 -8.15 -5.04 -1.56
CA MET A 74 -6.97 -4.21 -1.88
C MET A 74 -7.29 -3.16 -2.93
N TRP A 75 -8.07 -3.51 -3.97
CA TRP A 75 -8.52 -2.57 -5.00
C TRP A 75 -9.37 -1.44 -4.42
N GLN A 76 -10.23 -1.74 -3.45
CA GLN A 76 -11.05 -0.75 -2.75
C GLN A 76 -10.26 0.04 -1.70
N ARG A 77 -8.98 -0.32 -1.47
CA ARG A 77 -8.15 0.20 -0.37
C ARG A 77 -8.78 -0.01 1.01
N ASP A 78 -9.65 -1.01 1.13
CA ASP A 78 -10.27 -1.41 2.39
C ASP A 78 -9.31 -2.36 3.12
N TRP A 79 -8.27 -1.77 3.69
CA TRP A 79 -7.22 -2.51 4.37
C TRP A 79 -7.73 -3.33 5.59
N PRO A 80 -8.69 -2.86 6.41
CA PRO A 80 -9.30 -3.70 7.44
C PRO A 80 -9.92 -4.98 6.86
N ALA A 81 -10.68 -4.87 5.77
CA ALA A 81 -11.26 -6.04 5.10
C ALA A 81 -10.20 -6.94 4.46
N VAL A 82 -9.12 -6.38 3.92
CA VAL A 82 -7.94 -7.15 3.45
C VAL A 82 -7.38 -8.01 4.57
N HIS A 83 -7.19 -7.45 5.77
CA HIS A 83 -6.64 -8.20 6.91
C HIS A 83 -7.57 -9.33 7.36
N VAL A 84 -8.88 -9.09 7.39
CA VAL A 84 -9.87 -10.13 7.71
C VAL A 84 -9.85 -11.24 6.66
N ALA A 85 -9.81 -10.89 5.37
CA ALA A 85 -9.77 -11.85 4.28
C ALA A 85 -8.44 -12.64 4.23
N LEU A 86 -7.33 -12.04 4.67
CA LEU A 86 -6.02 -12.68 4.77
C LEU A 86 -5.90 -13.65 5.95
N ASN A 87 -6.76 -13.53 6.96
CA ASN A 87 -6.76 -14.40 8.14
C ASN A 87 -7.40 -15.79 7.91
N ALA A 88 -7.44 -16.24 6.65
CA ALA A 88 -7.91 -17.55 6.27
C ALA A 88 -6.77 -18.58 6.22
N ASP A 89 -7.11 -19.86 6.28
CA ASP A 89 -6.16 -20.95 6.05
C ASP A 89 -5.83 -21.06 4.55
N TRP A 90 -4.55 -20.95 4.23
CA TRP A 90 -3.99 -21.03 2.87
C TRP A 90 -3.21 -22.33 2.69
N SER A 91 -3.14 -22.84 1.45
CA SER A 91 -2.30 -23.98 1.11
C SER A 91 -0.81 -23.68 1.38
N GLU A 92 -0.03 -24.72 1.66
CA GLU A 92 1.41 -24.59 2.01
C GLU A 92 2.19 -23.81 0.94
N ASP A 93 1.82 -24.02 -0.34
CA ASP A 93 2.37 -23.36 -1.53
C ASP A 93 2.17 -21.84 -1.59
N VAL A 94 1.13 -21.31 -0.93
CA VAL A 94 0.71 -19.89 -1.00
C VAL A 94 0.82 -19.19 0.37
N SER A 95 0.86 -19.97 1.44
CA SER A 95 0.93 -19.53 2.84
C SER A 95 2.08 -18.54 3.10
N GLY A 96 3.27 -18.81 2.55
CA GLY A 96 4.44 -17.95 2.72
C GLY A 96 4.25 -16.56 2.11
N ILE A 97 3.71 -16.52 0.89
CA ILE A 97 3.45 -15.26 0.17
C ILE A 97 2.32 -14.47 0.86
N MET A 98 1.26 -15.15 1.28
CA MET A 98 0.12 -14.51 1.95
C MET A 98 0.48 -14.00 3.34
N THR A 99 1.39 -14.68 4.06
CA THR A 99 1.91 -14.18 5.34
C THR A 99 2.77 -12.94 5.13
N ALA A 100 3.64 -12.93 4.12
CA ALA A 100 4.42 -11.74 3.76
C ALA A 100 3.52 -10.57 3.32
N LEU A 101 2.44 -10.85 2.59
CA LEU A 101 1.44 -9.87 2.21
C LEU A 101 0.65 -9.36 3.43
N LYS A 102 0.32 -10.24 4.38
CA LYS A 102 -0.32 -9.87 5.64
C LYS A 102 0.58 -8.93 6.45
N ASP A 103 1.86 -9.23 6.55
CA ASP A 103 2.84 -8.40 7.26
C ASP A 103 3.02 -7.01 6.60
N SER A 104 3.16 -6.97 5.27
CA SER A 104 3.28 -5.72 4.54
C SER A 104 2.00 -4.88 4.62
N SER A 105 0.83 -5.49 4.43
CA SER A 105 -0.47 -4.83 4.57
C SER A 105 -0.74 -4.37 6.01
N TRP A 106 -0.30 -5.13 7.02
CA TRP A 106 -0.44 -4.77 8.42
C TRP A 106 0.42 -3.55 8.78
N THR A 107 1.64 -3.48 8.27
CA THR A 107 2.52 -2.32 8.46
C THR A 107 1.87 -1.07 7.87
N ILE A 108 1.40 -1.14 6.62
CA ILE A 108 0.71 -0.03 5.93
C ILE A 108 -0.54 0.42 6.71
N LEU A 109 -1.32 -0.52 7.23
CA LEU A 109 -2.47 -0.25 8.08
C LEU A 109 -2.11 0.52 9.34
N SER A 110 -1.13 0.00 10.07
CA SER A 110 -0.68 0.58 11.34
C SER A 110 -0.15 2.00 11.11
N ASP A 111 0.57 2.21 10.02
CA ASP A 111 1.09 3.52 9.61
C ASP A 111 -0.04 4.49 9.28
N SER A 112 -1.05 4.03 8.52
CA SER A 112 -2.20 4.87 8.18
C SER A 112 -3.03 5.27 9.40
N VAL A 113 -3.29 4.32 10.30
CA VAL A 113 -4.02 4.58 11.55
C VAL A 113 -3.23 5.55 12.44
N ARG A 114 -1.91 5.35 12.53
CA ARG A 114 -1.03 6.23 13.31
C ARG A 114 -0.97 7.64 12.73
N GLU A 115 -0.88 7.78 11.41
CA GLU A 115 -0.94 9.07 10.73
C GLU A 115 -2.24 9.82 11.01
N GLN A 116 -3.36 9.09 10.95
CA GLN A 116 -4.69 9.65 11.25
C GLN A 116 -4.80 10.07 12.72
N ALA A 117 -4.32 9.24 13.65
CA ALA A 117 -4.29 9.56 15.07
C ALA A 117 -3.45 10.82 15.34
N MET A 118 -2.24 10.90 14.77
CA MET A 118 -1.37 12.08 14.88
C MET A 118 -2.01 13.34 14.28
N THR A 119 -2.67 13.21 13.13
CA THR A 119 -3.43 14.31 12.50
C THR A 119 -4.63 14.76 13.34
N LEU A 120 -5.29 13.83 14.03
CA LEU A 120 -6.39 14.16 14.94
C LEU A 120 -5.86 14.89 16.18
N ILE A 121 -4.74 14.41 16.73
CA ILE A 121 -4.09 15.00 17.90
C ILE A 121 -3.69 16.45 17.61
N SER A 122 -3.09 16.73 16.44
CA SER A 122 -2.70 18.09 16.07
C SER A 122 -3.85 19.07 15.92
N LYS A 123 -5.04 18.58 15.61
CA LYS A 123 -6.25 19.42 15.46
C LYS A 123 -6.98 19.64 16.78
N ALA A 124 -7.07 18.59 17.60
CA ALA A 124 -7.94 18.57 18.77
C ALA A 124 -7.26 19.04 20.06
N TYR A 125 -5.93 18.93 20.16
CA TYR A 125 -5.20 19.20 21.40
C TYR A 125 -4.19 20.35 21.23
N SER A 126 -4.23 21.32 22.14
CA SER A 126 -3.22 22.38 22.25
C SER A 126 -2.02 21.97 23.12
N SER A 127 -2.25 21.05 24.05
CA SER A 127 -1.21 20.37 24.83
C SER A 127 -1.71 18.97 25.21
N LEU A 128 -0.80 18.00 25.25
CA LEU A 128 -1.10 16.60 25.53
C LEU A 128 0.08 15.96 26.26
N GLY A 129 -0.18 15.12 27.26
CA GLY A 129 0.88 14.35 27.91
C GLY A 129 1.45 13.27 26.98
N LEU A 130 2.76 13.02 27.06
CA LEU A 130 3.44 12.00 26.24
C LEU A 130 2.85 10.59 26.44
N THR A 131 2.38 10.29 27.65
CA THR A 131 1.70 9.03 27.99
C THR A 131 0.37 8.88 27.25
N VAL A 132 -0.39 9.98 27.13
CA VAL A 132 -1.67 9.99 26.42
C VAL A 132 -1.42 9.88 24.91
N LEU A 133 -0.40 10.58 24.39
CA LEU A 133 0.04 10.46 23.00
C LEU A 133 0.40 9.02 22.63
N ALA A 134 1.22 8.36 23.46
CA ALA A 134 1.60 6.96 23.29
C ALA A 134 0.37 6.04 23.32
N SER A 135 -0.54 6.26 24.27
CA SER A 135 -1.78 5.46 24.38
C SER A 135 -2.72 5.63 23.17
N MET A 136 -2.79 6.82 22.57
CA MET A 136 -3.67 7.11 21.44
C MET A 136 -3.11 6.63 20.10
N THR A 137 -1.78 6.56 19.97
CA THR A 137 -1.10 6.12 18.75
C THR A 137 -0.65 4.66 18.78
N GLY A 138 -0.74 4.02 19.96
CA GLY A 138 -0.31 2.63 20.16
C GLY A 138 1.20 2.42 20.10
N LEU A 139 1.97 3.51 20.15
CA LEU A 139 3.44 3.50 20.11
C LEU A 139 4.05 3.43 21.51
N ALA A 140 5.31 3.00 21.58
CA ALA A 140 6.11 3.20 22.79
C ALA A 140 6.34 4.71 23.05
N LEU A 141 6.60 5.08 24.31
CA LEU A 141 6.82 6.47 24.71
C LEU A 141 7.95 7.14 23.90
N GLU A 142 9.05 6.42 23.67
CA GLU A 142 10.21 6.93 22.91
C GLU A 142 9.88 7.13 21.42
N GLU A 143 9.18 6.18 20.80
CA GLU A 143 8.77 6.27 19.39
C GLU A 143 7.74 7.38 19.18
N ALA A 144 6.80 7.54 20.11
CA ALA A 144 5.82 8.62 20.08
C ALA A 144 6.50 9.99 20.21
N GLN A 145 7.55 10.10 21.03
CA GLN A 145 8.36 11.30 21.16
C GLN A 145 9.11 11.62 19.86
N GLN A 146 9.75 10.61 19.25
CA GLN A 146 10.46 10.79 17.98
C GLN A 146 9.51 11.20 16.84
N ALA A 147 8.34 10.57 16.74
CA ALA A 147 7.31 10.93 15.77
C ALA A 147 6.77 12.36 15.97
N ALA A 148 6.69 12.84 17.22
CA ALA A 148 6.33 14.22 17.52
C ALA A 148 7.43 15.21 17.12
N MET A 149 8.71 14.88 17.37
CA MET A 149 9.85 15.70 16.96
C MET A 149 9.96 15.81 15.43
N GLU A 150 9.74 14.71 14.71
CA GLU A 150 9.76 14.70 13.24
C GLU A 150 8.68 15.62 12.63
N ARG A 151 7.54 15.76 13.31
CA ARG A 151 6.47 16.70 12.94
C ARG A 151 6.70 18.14 13.40
N GLY A 152 7.81 18.44 14.07
CA GLY A 152 8.12 19.77 14.59
C GLY A 152 7.23 20.20 15.76
N TRP A 153 6.71 19.26 16.55
CA TRP A 153 5.95 19.58 17.76
C TRP A 153 6.89 19.95 18.92
N SER A 154 6.52 20.94 19.73
CA SER A 154 7.30 21.34 20.90
C SER A 154 7.09 20.35 22.04
N ILE A 155 8.18 19.91 22.68
CA ILE A 155 8.14 18.96 23.79
C ILE A 155 8.71 19.64 25.03
N ASP A 156 7.84 19.96 25.99
CA ASP A 156 8.19 20.48 27.32
C ASP A 156 8.15 19.33 28.33
N GLY A 157 9.25 18.56 28.37
CA GLY A 157 9.42 17.44 29.30
C GLY A 157 8.41 16.31 29.10
N THR A 158 7.32 16.32 29.88
CA THR A 158 6.22 15.33 29.81
C THR A 158 5.05 15.76 28.93
N MET A 159 5.05 17.01 28.47
CA MET A 159 3.97 17.61 27.70
C MET A 159 4.42 17.87 26.27
N VAL A 160 3.62 17.40 25.33
CA VAL A 160 3.77 17.63 23.89
C VAL A 160 2.76 18.71 23.51
N GLN A 161 3.21 19.71 22.77
CA GLN A 161 2.37 20.75 22.18
C GLN A 161 2.30 20.50 20.68
N PRO A 162 1.21 19.89 20.19
CA PRO A 162 1.01 19.69 18.78
C PRO A 162 0.90 21.05 18.09
N VAL A 163 1.76 21.30 17.10
CA VAL A 163 1.58 22.45 16.23
C VAL A 163 0.44 22.10 15.27
N LYS A 164 -0.60 22.93 15.25
CA LYS A 164 -1.65 22.81 14.25
C LYS A 164 -1.00 22.89 12.88
N ILE A 165 -1.06 21.81 12.12
CA ILE A 165 -0.78 21.86 10.70
C ILE A 165 -1.97 22.58 10.08
N ASP A 166 -1.90 23.91 10.04
CA ASP A 166 -2.82 24.70 9.23
C ASP A 166 -2.60 24.28 7.78
N LYS A 167 -3.58 23.57 7.23
CA LYS A 167 -3.64 23.21 5.81
C LYS A 167 -3.60 24.44 4.88
N GLU A 168 -3.62 25.65 5.43
CA GLU A 168 -3.48 26.90 4.68
C GLU A 168 -2.03 27.23 4.29
N GLN A 169 -1.01 26.61 4.90
CA GLN A 169 0.38 26.90 4.53
C GLN A 169 0.88 26.14 3.28
N SER A 170 0.11 25.18 2.76
CA SER A 170 0.40 24.56 1.44
C SER A 170 -0.13 25.39 0.26
N THR A 171 -0.87 26.47 0.52
CA THR A 171 -1.36 27.39 -0.53
C THR A 171 -0.45 28.61 -0.78
N PHE A 172 0.59 28.82 0.04
CA PHE A 172 1.50 29.97 -0.10
C PHE A 172 2.87 29.65 -0.71
N THR A 173 3.11 28.42 -1.15
CA THR A 173 4.23 28.07 -2.07
C THR A 173 3.74 27.88 -3.51
N ASN A 174 2.68 28.61 -3.89
CA ASN A 174 2.53 29.12 -5.25
C ASN A 174 3.36 30.40 -5.46
N GLU A 175 4.48 30.54 -4.72
CA GLU A 175 5.58 31.35 -5.23
C GLU A 175 6.03 30.68 -6.52
N ILE A 176 5.84 31.44 -7.59
CA ILE A 176 6.08 31.13 -8.99
C ILE A 176 7.59 30.79 -9.15
N CYS A 177 7.99 29.58 -8.78
CA CYS A 177 9.18 28.96 -9.33
C CYS A 177 8.71 28.23 -10.58
N LEU A 178 8.49 28.99 -11.66
CA LEU A 178 8.25 28.45 -12.99
C LEU A 178 9.42 27.52 -13.32
N THR A 179 9.20 26.23 -13.19
CA THR A 179 10.19 25.22 -13.56
C THR A 179 10.53 25.41 -15.04
N GLU A 180 11.79 25.23 -15.42
CA GLU A 180 12.28 25.44 -16.80
C GLU A 180 11.42 24.68 -17.84
N ASP A 181 10.86 23.53 -17.47
CA ASP A 181 9.91 22.75 -18.26
C ASP A 181 8.60 23.48 -18.59
N GLN A 182 8.04 24.27 -17.66
CA GLN A 182 6.83 25.06 -17.91
C GLN A 182 7.12 26.20 -18.87
N LEU A 183 8.31 26.79 -18.78
CA LEU A 183 8.79 27.84 -19.69
C LEU A 183 9.00 27.30 -21.10
N LYS A 184 9.65 26.13 -21.24
CA LYS A 184 9.79 25.42 -22.53
C LYS A 184 8.44 25.10 -23.16
N LYS A 185 7.45 24.65 -22.37
CA LYS A 185 6.09 24.38 -22.87
C LYS A 185 5.39 25.65 -23.36
N LEU A 186 5.50 26.76 -22.63
CA LEU A 186 4.94 28.04 -23.07
C LEU A 186 5.60 28.53 -24.38
N THR A 187 6.91 28.40 -24.52
CA THR A 187 7.62 28.72 -25.77
C THR A 187 7.13 27.85 -26.93
N GLN A 188 6.92 26.55 -26.69
CA GLN A 188 6.36 25.65 -27.71
C GLN A 188 4.92 26.02 -28.11
N PHE A 189 4.08 26.41 -27.15
CA PHE A 189 2.72 26.87 -27.45
C PHE A 189 2.70 28.16 -28.29
N VAL A 190 3.57 29.13 -27.97
CA VAL A 190 3.69 30.36 -28.75
C VAL A 190 4.20 30.05 -30.16
N SER A 191 5.26 29.24 -30.29
CA SER A 191 5.79 28.83 -31.59
C SER A 191 4.79 28.03 -32.44
N PHE A 192 3.85 27.32 -31.82
CA PHE A 192 2.79 26.60 -32.52
C PHE A 192 1.67 27.51 -33.02
N LEU A 193 1.37 28.60 -32.31
CA LEU A 193 0.35 29.57 -32.72
C LEU A 193 0.85 30.58 -33.77
N GLU A 194 2.16 30.75 -33.86
CA GLU A 194 2.80 31.68 -34.81
C GLU A 194 3.07 31.06 -36.20
N ASN A 195 2.99 29.73 -36.34
CA ASN A 195 3.01 29.02 -37.62
C ASN A 195 1.61 28.57 -38.04
#